data_AF-A0A9D5GTH2-F1
#
_entry.id   AF-A0A9D5GTH2-F1
#
_cell.length_a   1.000
_cell.length_b   1.000
_cell.length_c   1.000
_cell.angle_alpha   90.00
_cell.angle_beta   90.00
_cell.angle_gamma   90.00
#
_symmetry.space_group_name_H-M   'P 1'
#
loop_
_entity.id
_entity.type
_entity.pdbx_description
1 polymer ?
#
loop_
_entity_poly.entity_id
_entity_poly.type
_entity_poly.pdbx_seq_one_letter_code
_entity_poly.pdbx_strand_id
1 'polypeptide(L)'
;MAIELQVSIKHTFEKKNIFTYVLLYHTQVENIEYHEHLQDVNKLASHLQPLLVQFSKMSQSVKKMTNDYQLVTSRIELLETKCDDLEKRNQKLQKENTENKKMIKVLTMKVEEEGHESEEMIKSQVGNIIHVTDDRLSTLEQNYGKLFTDVVTTKNSMSKACMQVDIFTDEIEKMKRNYSSQGLRGGELVPYNDSCSYPLDYIKQVEEKVLEVERTLNVLNVHHSELELQLQASLASTHNGAFLWRVPEMRRRIRDAKIGRITSIYSPPFYTGRNGYKMCIRAYLNGDGTGEGTHLSIFFVLMRGEYDPLLQWPFEHKVSLILVDQDQKKHLVQTFKPNIQSSSFQRPKSDMNVASGCPEFAKLSVLDNPSYVKDDVMYIKAVVDTSTILHP
;
A
#
# COMPACT_ATOMS: atom_id res chain seq x y z
N MET A 1 -97.05 26.26 23.04
CA MET A 1 -96.21 25.99 24.23
C MET A 1 -95.72 24.55 24.36
N ALA A 2 -96.53 23.52 24.66
CA ALA A 2 -95.99 22.15 24.85
C ALA A 2 -95.41 21.50 23.58
N ILE A 3 -96.00 21.77 22.40
CA ILE A 3 -95.53 21.23 21.10
C ILE A 3 -94.26 21.95 20.60
N GLU A 4 -94.12 23.24 20.87
CA GLU A 4 -92.94 24.03 20.48
C GLU A 4 -91.70 23.70 21.34
N LEU A 5 -91.91 23.36 22.62
CA LEU A 5 -90.83 22.86 23.49
C LEU A 5 -90.35 21.47 23.06
N GLN A 6 -91.24 20.60 22.59
CA GLN A 6 -90.88 19.25 22.16
C GLN A 6 -90.12 19.24 20.82
N VAL A 7 -90.46 20.15 19.90
CA VAL A 7 -89.74 20.33 18.61
C VAL A 7 -88.37 20.98 18.83
N SER A 8 -88.28 21.98 19.72
CA SER A 8 -87.00 22.66 20.02
C SER A 8 -86.02 21.76 20.76
N ILE A 9 -86.49 20.94 21.70
CA ILE A 9 -85.66 19.95 22.40
C ILE A 9 -85.17 18.86 21.43
N LYS A 10 -86.04 18.34 20.54
CA LYS A 10 -85.65 17.31 19.54
C LYS A 10 -84.63 17.84 18.52
N HIS A 11 -84.81 19.07 18.05
CA HIS A 11 -83.91 19.70 17.09
C HIS A 11 -82.55 20.10 17.70
N THR A 12 -82.54 20.45 19.00
CA THR A 12 -81.30 20.71 19.74
C THR A 12 -80.55 19.41 20.08
N PHE A 13 -81.27 18.30 20.31
CA PHE A 13 -80.68 16.97 20.57
C PHE A 13 -80.07 16.35 19.31
N GLU A 14 -80.74 16.48 18.16
CA GLU A 14 -80.21 16.03 16.85
C GLU A 14 -79.00 16.86 16.40
N LYS A 15 -79.00 18.18 16.60
CA LYS A 15 -77.83 19.03 16.30
C LYS A 15 -76.63 18.73 17.19
N LYS A 16 -76.83 18.45 18.50
CA LYS A 16 -75.74 18.03 19.40
C LYS A 16 -75.16 16.68 19.00
N ASN A 17 -75.98 15.72 18.58
CA ASN A 17 -75.49 14.42 18.11
C ASN A 17 -74.72 14.54 16.79
N ILE A 18 -75.18 15.33 15.82
CA ILE A 18 -74.44 15.54 14.56
C ILE A 18 -73.11 16.25 14.81
N PHE A 19 -73.08 17.27 15.68
CA PHE A 19 -71.83 17.95 16.01
C PHE A 19 -70.84 17.03 16.72
N THR A 20 -71.33 16.12 17.58
CA THR A 20 -70.49 15.13 18.27
C THR A 20 -69.98 14.06 17.30
N TYR A 21 -70.80 13.62 16.35
CA TYR A 21 -70.38 12.68 15.29
C TYR A 21 -69.38 13.31 14.33
N VAL A 22 -69.57 14.57 13.93
CA VAL A 22 -68.62 15.29 13.07
C VAL A 22 -67.32 15.55 13.83
N LEU A 23 -67.35 15.92 15.11
CA LEU A 23 -66.13 16.04 15.91
C LEU A 23 -65.42 14.70 16.04
N LEU A 24 -66.14 13.61 16.36
CA LEU A 24 -65.56 12.27 16.45
C LEU A 24 -64.97 11.82 15.12
N TYR A 25 -65.66 12.03 13.99
CA TYR A 25 -65.16 11.68 12.67
C TYR A 25 -63.95 12.54 12.28
N HIS A 26 -63.98 13.85 12.56
CA HIS A 26 -62.85 14.74 12.28
C HIS A 26 -61.65 14.40 13.16
N THR A 27 -61.84 14.12 14.45
CA THR A 27 -60.78 13.68 15.36
C THR A 27 -60.27 12.28 15.03
N GLN A 28 -61.10 11.40 14.45
CA GLN A 28 -60.72 10.05 14.05
C GLN A 28 -60.00 10.04 12.70
N VAL A 29 -60.41 10.88 11.74
CA VAL A 29 -59.69 11.12 10.47
C VAL A 29 -58.37 11.83 10.74
N GLU A 30 -58.36 12.89 11.57
CA GLU A 30 -57.13 13.54 12.01
C GLU A 30 -56.21 12.56 12.73
N ASN A 31 -56.71 11.69 13.62
CA ASN A 31 -55.87 10.68 14.27
C ASN A 31 -55.33 9.62 13.28
N ILE A 32 -56.11 9.21 12.27
CA ILE A 32 -55.67 8.24 11.27
C ILE A 32 -54.59 8.85 10.37
N GLU A 33 -54.82 10.07 9.85
CA GLU A 33 -53.80 10.81 9.09
C GLU A 33 -52.55 11.06 9.94
N TYR A 34 -52.71 11.46 11.21
CA TYR A 34 -51.58 11.63 12.13
C TYR A 34 -50.82 10.33 12.36
N HIS A 35 -51.51 9.19 12.43
CA HIS A 35 -50.90 7.87 12.66
C HIS A 35 -50.19 7.34 11.41
N GLU A 36 -50.74 7.54 10.22
CA GLU A 36 -50.09 7.24 8.94
C GLU A 36 -48.86 8.13 8.72
N HIS A 37 -48.98 9.45 8.98
CA HIS A 37 -47.85 10.37 8.95
C HIS A 37 -46.78 10.02 9.99
N LEU A 38 -47.15 9.59 11.20
CA LEU A 38 -46.19 9.10 12.19
C LEU A 38 -45.52 7.81 11.74
N GLN A 39 -46.24 6.90 11.09
CA GLN A 39 -45.66 5.66 10.55
C GLN A 39 -44.66 5.96 9.44
N ASP A 40 -44.96 6.89 8.53
CA ASP A 40 -44.04 7.29 7.46
C ASP A 40 -42.82 8.04 8.01
N VAL A 41 -42.99 8.92 8.99
CA VAL A 41 -41.87 9.59 9.68
C VAL A 41 -41.01 8.59 10.45
N ASN A 42 -41.62 7.61 11.14
CA ASN A 42 -40.88 6.57 11.85
C ASN A 42 -40.16 5.61 10.88
N LYS A 43 -40.75 5.33 9.72
CA LYS A 43 -40.14 4.52 8.66
C LYS A 43 -39.00 5.28 7.97
N LEU A 44 -39.14 6.60 7.77
CA LEU A 44 -38.06 7.46 7.27
C LEU A 44 -36.91 7.52 8.30
N ALA A 45 -37.23 7.71 9.57
CA ALA A 45 -36.27 7.70 10.67
C ALA A 45 -35.55 6.35 10.80
N SER A 46 -36.24 5.23 10.61
CA SER A 46 -35.63 3.90 10.64
C SER A 46 -34.65 3.63 9.49
N HIS A 47 -34.81 4.31 8.35
CA HIS A 47 -33.85 4.25 7.23
C HIS A 47 -32.71 5.28 7.38
N LEU A 48 -33.01 6.48 7.90
CA LEU A 48 -32.01 7.53 8.13
C LEU A 48 -31.03 7.19 9.26
N GLN A 49 -31.47 6.47 10.29
CA GLN A 49 -30.62 6.12 11.43
C GLN A 49 -29.40 5.25 11.06
N PRO A 50 -29.52 4.14 10.30
CA PRO A 50 -28.36 3.37 9.84
C PRO A 50 -27.49 4.16 8.87
N LEU A 51 -28.08 5.02 8.02
CA LEU A 51 -27.33 5.93 7.14
C LEU A 51 -26.48 6.91 7.94
N LEU A 52 -27.03 7.52 9.01
CA LEU A 52 -26.27 8.41 9.90
C LEU A 52 -25.11 7.70 10.58
N VAL A 53 -25.31 6.44 10.98
CA VAL A 53 -24.23 5.60 11.54
C VAL A 53 -23.16 5.33 10.49
N GLN A 54 -23.54 5.01 9.24
CA GLN A 54 -22.59 4.84 8.14
C GLN A 54 -21.83 6.12 7.82
N PHE A 55 -22.51 7.27 7.73
CA PHE A 55 -21.86 8.58 7.55
C PHE A 55 -20.89 8.91 8.68
N SER A 56 -21.23 8.57 9.92
CA SER A 56 -20.32 8.78 11.06
C SER A 56 -19.04 7.95 10.94
N LYS A 57 -19.16 6.68 10.50
CA LYS A 57 -18.01 5.80 10.26
C LYS A 57 -17.18 6.28 9.06
N MET A 58 -17.85 6.71 7.99
CA MET A 58 -17.19 7.26 6.81
C MET A 58 -16.44 8.56 7.15
N SER A 59 -17.04 9.46 7.94
CA SER A 59 -16.39 10.67 8.44
C SER A 59 -15.15 10.36 9.28
N GLN A 60 -15.21 9.33 10.14
CA GLN A 60 -14.05 8.88 10.90
C GLN A 60 -12.95 8.28 10.00
N SER A 61 -13.32 7.47 9.01
CA SER A 61 -12.37 6.94 8.02
C SER A 61 -11.73 8.04 7.18
N VAL A 62 -12.50 9.04 6.75
CA VAL A 62 -11.98 10.22 6.02
C VAL A 62 -11.00 10.99 6.90
N LYS A 63 -11.34 11.27 8.16
CA LYS A 63 -10.40 11.92 9.11
C LYS A 63 -9.11 11.13 9.28
N LYS A 64 -9.20 9.80 9.38
CA LYS A 64 -8.01 8.94 9.46
C LYS A 64 -7.17 9.06 8.19
N MET A 65 -7.79 8.95 7.01
CA MET A 65 -7.09 9.14 5.73
C MET A 65 -6.47 10.52 5.59
N THR A 66 -7.11 11.58 6.09
CA THR A 66 -6.53 12.93 6.09
C THR A 66 -5.26 13.00 6.93
N ASN A 67 -5.25 12.36 8.10
CA ASN A 67 -4.06 12.30 8.94
C ASN A 67 -2.95 11.45 8.30
N ASP A 68 -3.31 10.31 7.70
CA ASP A 68 -2.37 9.45 6.99
C ASP A 68 -1.78 10.18 5.76
N TYR A 69 -2.60 10.94 5.04
CA TYR A 69 -2.17 11.83 3.95
C TYR A 69 -1.19 12.89 4.44
N GLN A 70 -1.47 13.59 5.54
CA GLN A 70 -0.54 14.57 6.11
C GLN A 70 0.80 13.94 6.52
N LEU A 71 0.77 12.71 7.05
CA LEU A 71 1.98 11.96 7.39
C LEU A 71 2.78 11.58 6.13
N VAL A 72 2.11 11.11 5.09
CA VAL A 72 2.74 10.79 3.80
C VAL A 72 3.33 12.05 3.16
N THR A 73 2.61 13.17 3.15
CA THR A 73 3.12 14.46 2.66
C THR A 73 4.38 14.89 3.40
N SER A 74 4.38 14.82 4.73
CA SER A 74 5.56 15.14 5.55
C SER A 74 6.75 14.22 5.23
N ARG A 75 6.48 12.94 4.91
CA ARG A 75 7.50 11.96 4.52
C ARG A 75 8.05 12.24 3.13
N ILE A 76 7.21 12.68 2.20
CA ILE A 76 7.59 13.09 0.84
C ILE A 76 8.50 14.32 0.92
N GLU A 77 8.13 15.35 1.67
CA GLU A 77 8.96 16.56 1.86
C GLU A 77 10.35 16.22 2.44
N LEU A 78 10.40 15.28 3.39
CA LEU A 78 11.66 14.77 3.93
C LEU A 78 12.49 14.02 2.87
N LEU A 79 11.85 13.25 2.00
CA LEU A 79 12.51 12.54 0.90
C LEU A 79 13.02 13.51 -0.16
N GLU A 80 12.25 14.54 -0.52
CA GLU A 80 12.68 15.62 -1.42
C GLU A 80 13.95 16.30 -0.87
N THR A 81 13.95 16.65 0.41
CA THR A 81 15.14 17.22 1.06
C THR A 81 16.36 16.30 1.00
N LYS A 82 16.17 14.99 1.23
CA LYS A 82 17.25 14.00 1.11
C LYS A 82 17.72 13.80 -0.33
N CYS A 83 16.84 13.90 -1.31
CA CYS A 83 17.19 13.86 -2.72
C CYS A 83 18.07 15.05 -3.08
N ASP A 84 17.71 16.26 -2.66
CA ASP A 84 18.52 17.46 -2.87
C ASP A 84 19.93 17.31 -2.26
N ASP A 85 20.03 16.74 -1.06
CA ASP A 85 21.31 16.49 -0.41
C ASP A 85 22.15 15.43 -1.14
N LEU A 86 21.51 14.37 -1.66
CA LEU A 86 22.16 13.36 -2.49
C LEU A 86 22.63 13.93 -3.83
N GLU A 87 21.84 14.79 -4.47
CA GLU A 87 22.22 15.48 -5.69
C GLU A 87 23.45 16.37 -5.47
N LYS A 88 23.46 17.19 -4.40
CA LYS A 88 24.62 17.99 -4.02
C LYS A 88 25.86 17.12 -3.79
N ARG A 89 25.71 15.97 -3.12
CA ARG A 89 26.81 15.03 -2.89
C ARG A 89 27.31 14.39 -4.19
N ASN A 90 26.41 14.07 -5.11
CA ASN A 90 26.76 13.53 -6.42
C ASN A 90 27.51 14.56 -7.27
N GLN A 91 27.05 15.82 -7.29
CA GLN A 91 27.77 16.92 -7.95
C GLN A 91 29.19 17.10 -7.37
N LYS A 92 29.34 16.97 -6.04
CA LYS A 92 30.67 17.00 -5.39
C LYS A 92 31.56 15.84 -5.85
N LEU A 93 31.04 14.61 -5.86
CA LEU A 93 31.77 13.43 -6.34
C LEU A 93 32.12 13.53 -7.83
N GLN A 94 31.26 14.12 -8.66
CA GLN A 94 31.56 14.39 -10.06
C GLN A 94 32.72 15.38 -10.22
N LYS A 95 32.78 16.43 -9.39
CA LYS A 95 33.93 17.37 -9.34
C LYS A 95 35.22 16.67 -8.91
N GLU A 96 35.18 15.87 -7.84
CA GLU A 96 36.33 15.06 -7.40
C GLU A 96 36.77 14.06 -8.48
N ASN A 97 35.83 13.40 -9.17
CA ASN A 97 36.14 12.52 -10.30
C ASN A 97 36.76 13.27 -11.49
N THR A 98 36.35 14.51 -11.77
CA THR A 98 36.98 15.30 -12.83
C THR A 98 38.40 15.72 -12.45
N GLU A 99 38.64 16.05 -11.19
CA GLU A 99 39.99 16.31 -10.66
C GLU A 99 40.86 15.06 -10.70
N ASN A 100 40.35 13.92 -10.24
CA ASN A 100 41.04 12.63 -10.32
C ASN A 100 41.34 12.24 -11.77
N LYS A 101 40.42 12.47 -12.72
CA LYS A 101 40.69 12.28 -14.16
C LYS A 101 41.83 13.17 -14.67
N LYS A 102 41.92 14.42 -14.23
CA LYS A 102 43.05 15.31 -14.57
C LYS A 102 44.36 14.79 -13.96
N MET A 103 44.33 14.33 -12.72
CA MET A 103 45.50 13.79 -12.02
C MET A 103 45.98 12.48 -12.63
N ILE A 104 45.06 11.58 -12.99
CA ILE A 104 45.34 10.37 -13.77
C ILE A 104 45.97 10.76 -15.09
N LYS A 105 45.45 11.74 -15.83
CA LYS A 105 46.06 12.19 -17.10
C LYS A 105 47.51 12.67 -16.91
N VAL A 106 47.82 13.39 -15.83
CA VAL A 106 49.19 13.81 -15.50
C VAL A 106 50.08 12.61 -15.16
N LEU A 107 49.57 11.63 -14.42
CA LEU A 107 50.29 10.39 -14.11
C LEU A 107 50.47 9.52 -15.35
N THR A 108 49.48 9.47 -16.25
CA THR A 108 49.56 8.78 -17.55
C THR A 108 50.64 9.41 -18.41
N MET A 109 50.74 10.75 -18.49
CA MET A 109 51.84 11.42 -19.19
C MET A 109 53.22 11.08 -18.60
N LYS A 110 53.31 10.90 -17.28
CA LYS A 110 54.55 10.42 -16.61
C LYS A 110 54.86 8.95 -16.87
N VAL A 111 53.84 8.12 -17.10
CA VAL A 111 53.98 6.69 -17.44
C VAL A 111 54.25 6.51 -18.94
N GLU A 112 53.74 7.40 -19.81
CA GLU A 112 54.05 7.49 -21.24
C GLU A 112 55.54 7.81 -21.46
N GLU A 113 56.21 8.50 -20.52
CA GLU A 113 57.68 8.63 -20.48
C GLU A 113 58.41 7.31 -20.15
N GLU A 114 57.72 6.26 -19.66
CA GLU A 114 58.32 5.01 -19.16
C GLU A 114 57.83 3.69 -19.81
N GLY A 115 56.93 3.65 -20.82
CA GLY A 115 56.71 2.40 -21.57
C GLY A 115 55.45 2.30 -22.43
N HIS A 116 55.63 1.90 -23.70
CA HIS A 116 54.68 2.10 -24.82
C HIS A 116 53.63 1.01 -25.10
N GLU A 117 53.57 -0.13 -24.38
CA GLU A 117 52.63 -1.23 -24.73
C GLU A 117 51.33 -1.29 -23.88
N SER A 118 51.27 -0.61 -22.73
CA SER A 118 50.07 -0.65 -21.85
C SER A 118 48.99 0.40 -22.20
N GLU A 119 49.32 1.34 -23.09
CA GLU A 119 48.56 2.57 -23.32
C GLU A 119 47.31 2.36 -24.19
N GLU A 120 47.39 1.52 -25.23
CA GLU A 120 46.29 1.27 -26.18
C GLU A 120 45.15 0.45 -25.56
N MET A 121 45.49 -0.56 -24.74
CA MET A 121 44.52 -1.40 -24.06
C MET A 121 43.74 -0.62 -22.99
N ILE A 122 44.42 0.26 -22.25
CA ILE A 122 43.81 1.11 -21.23
C ILE A 122 42.93 2.19 -21.87
N LYS A 123 43.37 2.83 -22.97
CA LYS A 123 42.56 3.83 -23.70
C LYS A 123 41.25 3.21 -24.23
N SER A 124 41.30 1.99 -24.76
CA SER A 124 40.12 1.24 -25.22
C SER A 124 39.17 0.89 -24.06
N GLN A 125 39.68 0.36 -22.95
CA GLN A 125 38.86 0.01 -21.78
C GLN A 125 38.24 1.24 -21.12
N VAL A 126 38.97 2.34 -20.99
CA VAL A 126 38.46 3.59 -20.40
C VAL A 126 37.42 4.24 -21.30
N GLY A 127 37.59 4.21 -22.63
CA GLY A 127 36.60 4.72 -23.58
C GLY A 127 35.26 3.97 -23.49
N ASN A 128 35.31 2.64 -23.43
CA ASN A 128 34.11 1.81 -23.27
C ASN A 128 33.40 2.06 -21.93
N ILE A 129 34.15 2.24 -20.85
CA ILE A 129 33.57 2.56 -19.53
C ILE A 129 32.87 3.92 -19.57
N ILE A 130 33.46 4.93 -20.20
CA ILE A 130 32.87 6.27 -20.30
C ILE A 130 31.56 6.21 -21.11
N HIS A 131 31.55 5.55 -22.27
CA HIS A 131 30.35 5.45 -23.11
C HIS A 131 29.21 4.71 -22.40
N VAL A 132 29.50 3.59 -21.72
CA VAL A 132 28.52 2.84 -20.94
C VAL A 132 28.00 3.68 -19.76
N THR A 133 28.83 4.55 -19.18
CA THR A 133 28.41 5.40 -18.06
C THR A 133 27.48 6.53 -18.51
N ASP A 134 27.73 7.14 -19.67
CA ASP A 134 26.89 8.21 -20.22
C ASP A 134 25.51 7.69 -20.69
N ASP A 135 25.46 6.54 -21.38
CA ASP A 135 24.18 5.91 -21.79
C ASP A 135 23.32 5.53 -20.56
N ARG A 136 23.96 5.10 -19.48
CA ARG A 136 23.30 4.79 -18.21
C ARG A 136 22.78 6.04 -17.50
N LEU A 137 23.48 7.17 -17.61
CA LEU A 137 23.01 8.45 -17.06
C LEU A 137 21.76 8.92 -17.80
N SER A 138 21.79 8.87 -19.13
CA SER A 138 20.66 9.24 -20.00
C SER A 138 19.41 8.38 -19.75
N THR A 139 19.60 7.07 -19.60
CA THR A 139 18.49 6.13 -19.28
C THR A 139 17.91 6.41 -17.89
N LEU A 140 18.75 6.79 -16.92
CA LEU A 140 18.31 7.13 -15.57
C LEU A 140 17.45 8.40 -15.55
N GLU A 141 17.88 9.42 -16.29
CA GLU A 141 17.17 10.70 -16.42
C GLU A 141 15.80 10.51 -17.07
N GLN A 142 15.70 9.68 -18.12
CA GLN A 142 14.41 9.32 -18.73
C GLN A 142 13.47 8.59 -17.77
N ASN A 143 13.98 7.61 -17.03
CA ASN A 143 13.18 6.86 -16.07
C ASN A 143 12.68 7.75 -14.92
N TYR A 144 13.51 8.67 -14.44
CA TYR A 144 13.13 9.65 -13.43
C TYR A 144 12.06 10.61 -13.96
N GLY A 145 12.21 11.11 -15.19
CA GLY A 145 11.20 11.95 -15.84
C GLY A 145 9.85 11.26 -15.98
N LYS A 146 9.84 9.96 -16.33
CA LYS A 146 8.61 9.18 -16.40
C LYS A 146 7.95 9.02 -15.04
N LEU A 147 8.71 8.63 -14.01
CA LEU A 147 8.21 8.48 -12.64
C LEU A 147 7.63 9.80 -12.10
N PHE A 148 8.31 10.92 -12.36
CA PHE A 148 7.83 12.25 -11.99
C PHE A 148 6.48 12.57 -12.64
N THR A 149 6.31 12.22 -13.92
CA THR A 149 5.07 12.44 -14.67
C THR A 149 3.92 11.60 -14.10
N ASP A 150 4.18 10.35 -13.75
CA ASP A 150 3.19 9.43 -13.16
C ASP A 150 2.73 9.90 -11.77
N VAL A 151 3.64 10.47 -10.97
CA VAL A 151 3.33 11.06 -9.66
C VAL A 151 2.46 12.32 -9.82
N VAL A 152 2.81 13.22 -10.75
CA VAL A 152 2.06 14.46 -11.00
C VAL A 152 0.66 14.17 -11.52
N THR A 153 0.51 13.19 -12.42
CA THR A 153 -0.80 12.80 -12.96
C THR A 153 -1.69 12.14 -11.90
N THR A 154 -1.11 11.30 -11.04
CA THR A 154 -1.80 10.74 -9.87
C THR A 154 -2.26 11.83 -8.90
N LYS A 155 -1.38 12.80 -8.57
CA LYS A 155 -1.71 13.97 -7.74
C LYS A 155 -2.90 14.77 -8.28
N ASN A 156 -2.89 15.06 -9.58
CA ASN A 156 -3.97 15.80 -10.23
C ASN A 156 -5.29 15.03 -10.21
N SER A 157 -5.25 13.71 -10.37
CA SER A 157 -6.44 12.86 -10.31
C SER A 157 -7.04 12.79 -8.90
N MET A 158 -6.18 12.71 -7.86
CA MET A 158 -6.60 12.79 -6.46
C MET A 158 -7.19 14.16 -6.11
N SER A 159 -6.61 15.26 -6.60
CA SER A 159 -7.15 16.60 -6.38
C SER A 159 -8.55 16.75 -6.96
N LYS A 160 -8.81 16.19 -8.15
CA LYS A 160 -10.15 16.16 -8.74
C LYS A 160 -11.15 15.38 -7.89
N ALA A 161 -10.74 14.22 -7.37
CA ALA A 161 -11.58 13.42 -6.49
C ALA A 161 -11.93 14.16 -5.18
N CYS A 162 -10.97 14.87 -4.58
CA CYS A 162 -11.21 15.69 -3.39
C CYS A 162 -12.21 16.81 -3.66
N MET A 163 -12.04 17.55 -4.77
CA MET A 163 -12.99 18.60 -5.17
C MET A 163 -14.41 18.05 -5.37
N GLN A 164 -14.53 16.85 -5.94
CA GLN A 164 -15.83 16.21 -6.15
C GLN A 164 -16.51 15.86 -4.82
N VAL A 165 -15.74 15.38 -3.84
CA VAL A 165 -16.22 15.10 -2.47
C VAL A 165 -16.65 16.38 -1.76
N ASP A 166 -15.91 17.49 -1.91
CA ASP A 166 -16.27 18.77 -1.31
C ASP A 166 -17.57 19.33 -1.89
N ILE A 167 -17.75 19.24 -3.21
CA ILE A 167 -19.00 19.65 -3.90
C ILE A 167 -20.19 18.83 -3.37
N PHE A 168 -20.04 17.51 -3.28
CA PHE A 168 -21.11 16.65 -2.75
C PHE A 168 -21.40 16.93 -1.27
N THR A 169 -20.38 17.26 -0.48
CA THR A 169 -20.54 17.63 0.92
C THR A 169 -21.35 18.92 1.06
N ASP A 170 -21.06 19.95 0.26
CA ASP A 170 -21.82 21.21 0.27
C ASP A 170 -23.26 21.05 -0.26
N GLU A 171 -23.49 20.18 -1.25
CA GLU A 171 -24.84 19.85 -1.73
C GLU A 171 -25.69 19.17 -0.63
N ILE A 172 -25.09 18.23 0.11
CA ILE A 172 -25.73 17.58 1.27
C ILE A 172 -26.04 18.61 2.36
N GLU A 173 -25.12 19.53 2.65
CA GLU A 173 -25.36 20.60 3.62
C GLU A 173 -26.44 21.61 3.17
N LYS A 174 -26.50 21.93 1.87
CA LYS A 174 -27.57 22.75 1.28
C LYS A 174 -28.93 22.07 1.40
N MET A 175 -29.01 20.77 1.12
CA MET A 175 -30.23 19.99 1.33
C MET A 175 -30.66 20.02 2.80
N LYS A 176 -29.73 19.81 3.73
CA LYS A 176 -30.00 19.90 5.17
C LYS A 176 -30.55 21.27 5.58
N ARG A 177 -29.98 22.35 5.04
CA ARG A 177 -30.44 23.73 5.28
C ARG A 177 -31.84 23.97 4.71
N ASN A 178 -32.14 23.49 3.50
CA ASN A 178 -33.46 23.61 2.87
C ASN A 178 -34.56 22.86 3.63
N TYR A 179 -34.26 21.67 4.14
CA TYR A 179 -35.18 20.93 5.01
C TYR A 179 -35.38 21.63 6.37
N SER A 180 -34.33 22.23 6.93
CA SER A 180 -34.41 22.96 8.19
C SER A 180 -35.17 24.29 8.06
N SER A 181 -35.12 24.95 6.89
CA SER A 181 -35.81 26.22 6.63
C SER A 181 -37.27 26.06 6.20
N GLN A 182 -37.66 24.92 5.63
CA GLN A 182 -39.08 24.59 5.41
C GLN A 182 -39.85 24.28 6.71
N GLY A 183 -39.15 23.97 7.80
CA GLY A 183 -39.75 23.77 9.13
C GLY A 183 -39.99 25.04 9.94
N LEU A 184 -39.62 26.23 9.43
CA LEU A 184 -39.68 27.51 10.18
C LEU A 184 -40.16 28.70 9.32
N ARG A 185 -41.17 28.50 8.47
CA ARG A 185 -42.04 29.60 8.02
C ARG A 185 -43.39 29.44 8.69
N GLY A 186 -43.68 30.37 9.59
CA GLY A 186 -44.72 30.25 10.60
C GLY A 186 -46.13 30.04 10.06
N GLY A 187 -46.88 29.21 10.79
CA GLY A 187 -48.24 29.55 11.22
C GLY A 187 -49.37 29.59 10.18
N GLU A 188 -49.15 29.32 8.90
CA GLU A 188 -50.22 29.17 7.92
C GLU A 188 -50.05 27.88 7.09
N LEU A 189 -51.12 27.08 7.07
CA LEU A 189 -51.26 25.88 6.23
C LEU A 189 -51.23 26.31 4.75
N VAL A 190 -50.11 26.08 4.09
CA VAL A 190 -50.07 26.06 2.62
C VAL A 190 -50.47 24.65 2.17
N PRO A 191 -51.51 24.49 1.31
CA PRO A 191 -51.91 23.17 0.84
C PRO A 191 -50.76 22.51 0.09
N TYR A 192 -50.37 21.31 0.53
CA TYR A 192 -49.31 20.52 -0.10
C TYR A 192 -49.81 19.98 -1.45
N ASN A 193 -49.19 20.43 -2.55
CA ASN A 193 -49.46 19.89 -3.88
C ASN A 193 -48.83 18.49 -4.03
N ASP A 194 -49.61 17.55 -4.59
CA ASP A 194 -49.39 16.13 -4.87
C ASP A 194 -48.18 15.77 -5.79
N SER A 195 -47.01 16.40 -5.62
CA SER A 195 -45.91 16.29 -6.60
C SER A 195 -44.62 15.63 -6.09
N CYS A 196 -44.65 14.78 -5.06
CA CYS A 196 -43.41 14.26 -4.45
C CYS A 196 -43.21 12.74 -4.58
N SER A 197 -43.16 12.24 -5.83
CA SER A 197 -42.56 10.94 -6.17
C SER A 197 -41.03 11.01 -6.35
N TYR A 198 -40.46 12.22 -6.36
CA TYR A 198 -39.04 12.48 -6.64
C TYR A 198 -38.00 12.16 -5.52
N PRO A 199 -38.34 12.13 -4.21
CA PRO A 199 -37.30 11.93 -3.17
C PRO A 199 -36.71 10.52 -3.13
N LEU A 200 -37.52 9.48 -3.37
CA LEU A 200 -37.11 8.07 -3.26
C LEU A 200 -36.19 7.63 -4.41
N ASP A 201 -36.47 8.08 -5.63
CA ASP A 201 -35.61 7.77 -6.79
C ASP A 201 -34.28 8.53 -6.73
N TYR A 202 -34.28 9.73 -6.16
CA TYR A 202 -33.06 10.48 -5.90
C TYR A 202 -32.23 9.82 -4.79
N ILE A 203 -32.86 9.33 -3.72
CA ILE A 203 -32.18 8.55 -2.67
C ILE A 203 -31.55 7.28 -3.25
N LYS A 204 -32.27 6.53 -4.09
CA LYS A 204 -31.71 5.36 -4.79
C LYS A 204 -30.52 5.72 -5.68
N GLN A 205 -30.55 6.84 -6.40
CA GLN A 205 -29.40 7.32 -7.17
C GLN A 205 -28.20 7.67 -6.28
N VAL A 206 -28.44 8.24 -5.11
CA VAL A 206 -27.37 8.52 -4.14
C VAL A 206 -26.81 7.22 -3.56
N GLU A 207 -27.65 6.23 -3.25
CA GLU A 207 -27.23 4.90 -2.79
C GLU A 207 -26.37 4.17 -3.84
N GLU A 208 -26.76 4.22 -5.12
CA GLU A 208 -25.98 3.64 -6.21
C GLU A 208 -24.61 4.31 -6.36
N LYS A 209 -24.56 5.65 -6.27
CA LYS A 209 -23.30 6.41 -6.32
C LYS A 209 -22.41 6.14 -5.10
N VAL A 210 -22.98 5.99 -3.90
CA VAL A 210 -22.23 5.61 -2.70
C VAL A 210 -21.62 4.22 -2.88
N LEU A 211 -22.40 3.25 -3.36
CA LEU A 211 -21.91 1.91 -3.68
C LEU A 211 -20.80 1.93 -4.74
N GLU A 212 -20.86 2.81 -5.72
CA GLU A 212 -19.80 2.99 -6.72
C GLU A 212 -18.52 3.56 -6.09
N VAL A 213 -18.64 4.58 -5.24
CA VAL A 213 -17.50 5.17 -4.50
C VAL A 213 -16.87 4.15 -3.56
N GLU A 214 -17.65 3.34 -2.85
CA GLU A 214 -17.13 2.27 -1.97
C GLU A 214 -16.33 1.23 -2.75
N ARG A 215 -16.80 0.82 -3.93
CA ARG A 215 -16.05 -0.10 -4.80
C ARG A 215 -14.72 0.50 -5.22
N THR A 216 -14.74 1.75 -5.69
CA THR A 216 -13.53 2.46 -6.08
C THR A 216 -12.55 2.59 -4.91
N LEU A 217 -13.04 2.92 -3.72
CA LEU A 217 -12.22 3.05 -2.51
C LEU A 217 -11.56 1.73 -2.12
N ASN A 218 -12.29 0.61 -2.21
CA ASN A 218 -11.72 -0.71 -1.94
C ASN A 218 -10.62 -1.07 -2.94
N VAL A 219 -10.81 -0.79 -4.23
CA VAL A 219 -9.77 -0.99 -5.26
C VAL A 219 -8.54 -0.13 -4.97
N LEU A 220 -8.74 1.14 -4.62
CA LEU A 220 -7.66 2.06 -4.27
C LEU A 220 -6.88 1.60 -3.03
N ASN A 221 -7.55 1.08 -1.99
CA ASN A 221 -6.89 0.54 -0.81
C ASN A 221 -6.00 -0.67 -1.12
N VAL A 222 -6.47 -1.57 -1.98
CA VAL A 222 -5.67 -2.70 -2.46
C VAL A 222 -4.45 -2.21 -3.23
N HIS A 223 -4.65 -1.25 -4.14
CA HIS A 223 -3.55 -0.68 -4.92
C HIS A 223 -2.53 0.07 -4.06
N HIS A 224 -2.99 0.81 -3.05
CA HIS A 224 -2.14 1.49 -2.08
C HIS A 224 -1.28 0.48 -1.30
N SER A 225 -1.89 -0.58 -0.79
CA SER A 225 -1.18 -1.64 -0.07
C SER A 225 -0.13 -2.32 -0.95
N GLU A 226 -0.44 -2.55 -2.24
CA GLU A 226 0.51 -3.09 -3.21
C GLU A 226 1.69 -2.14 -3.46
N LEU A 227 1.42 -0.84 -3.65
CA LEU A 227 2.47 0.16 -3.83
C LEU A 227 3.36 0.31 -2.58
N GLU A 228 2.79 0.25 -1.38
CA GLU A 228 3.55 0.25 -0.13
C GLU A 228 4.49 -0.96 -0.06
N LEU A 229 4.01 -2.15 -0.41
CA LEU A 229 4.82 -3.37 -0.47
C LEU A 229 5.94 -3.24 -1.51
N GLN A 230 5.64 -2.70 -2.69
CA GLN A 230 6.64 -2.48 -3.75
C GLN A 230 7.70 -1.46 -3.32
N LEU A 231 7.30 -0.36 -2.69
CA LEU A 231 8.21 0.65 -2.17
C LEU A 231 9.11 0.08 -1.08
N GLN A 232 8.54 -0.68 -0.13
CA GLN A 232 9.31 -1.31 0.93
C GLN A 232 10.31 -2.34 0.36
N ALA A 233 9.91 -3.11 -0.65
CA ALA A 233 10.80 -4.04 -1.35
C ALA A 233 11.93 -3.30 -2.09
N SER A 234 11.61 -2.19 -2.78
CA SER A 234 12.59 -1.37 -3.48
C SER A 234 13.61 -0.75 -2.52
N LEU A 235 13.16 -0.16 -1.42
CA LEU A 235 14.02 0.43 -0.39
C LEU A 235 14.91 -0.59 0.31
N ALA A 236 14.47 -1.85 0.43
CA ALA A 236 15.26 -2.92 1.00
C ALA A 236 16.22 -3.58 0.00
N SER A 237 15.99 -3.43 -1.31
CA SER A 237 16.76 -4.13 -2.34
C SER A 237 18.21 -3.64 -2.42
N THR A 238 19.13 -4.57 -2.59
CA THR A 238 20.56 -4.29 -2.81
C THR A 238 20.99 -4.81 -4.18
N HIS A 239 22.05 -4.22 -4.75
CA HIS A 239 22.48 -4.47 -6.14
C HIS A 239 23.99 -4.78 -6.22
N ASN A 240 24.52 -5.48 -5.22
CA ASN A 240 25.94 -5.81 -5.12
C ASN A 240 26.17 -7.26 -4.66
N GLY A 241 25.15 -8.12 -4.77
CA GLY A 241 25.21 -9.52 -4.34
C GLY A 241 25.20 -9.73 -2.83
N ALA A 242 25.19 -8.68 -2.01
CA ALA A 242 25.12 -8.78 -0.56
C ALA A 242 23.82 -8.18 -0.03
N PHE A 243 23.11 -8.92 0.82
CA PHE A 243 21.82 -8.51 1.35
C PHE A 243 21.69 -8.87 2.82
N LEU A 244 21.22 -7.92 3.64
CA LEU A 244 20.97 -8.10 5.07
C LEU A 244 19.47 -8.01 5.34
N TRP A 245 18.88 -9.14 5.67
CA TRP A 245 17.48 -9.25 6.00
C TRP A 245 17.24 -9.04 7.48
N ARG A 246 16.49 -8.00 7.83
CA ARG A 246 15.95 -7.78 9.17
C ARG A 246 14.61 -8.50 9.31
N VAL A 247 14.51 -9.43 10.26
CA VAL A 247 13.29 -10.19 10.56
C VAL A 247 12.74 -9.75 11.92
N PRO A 248 11.73 -8.86 11.97
CA PRO A 248 11.13 -8.44 13.22
C PRO A 248 10.04 -9.41 13.70
N GLU A 249 9.61 -9.24 14.95
CA GLU A 249 8.50 -9.96 15.59
C GLU A 249 8.74 -11.47 15.66
N MET A 250 9.97 -11.86 15.97
CA MET A 250 10.40 -13.27 16.02
C MET A 250 9.51 -14.13 16.91
N ARG A 251 9.10 -13.63 18.08
CA ARG A 251 8.20 -14.36 18.98
C ARG A 251 6.87 -14.74 18.33
N ARG A 252 6.28 -13.83 17.55
CA ARG A 252 5.04 -14.09 16.80
C ARG A 252 5.29 -15.09 15.69
N ARG A 253 6.31 -14.85 14.85
CA ARG A 253 6.61 -15.68 13.68
C ARG A 253 7.01 -17.11 14.05
N ILE A 254 7.76 -17.32 15.13
CA ILE A 254 8.11 -18.65 15.64
C ILE A 254 6.84 -19.39 16.08
N ARG A 255 5.93 -18.71 16.80
CA ARG A 255 4.65 -19.30 17.21
C ARG A 255 3.82 -19.71 15.99
N ASP A 256 3.69 -18.82 15.01
CA ASP A 256 2.93 -19.06 13.79
C ASP A 256 3.50 -20.22 12.97
N ALA A 257 4.83 -20.38 12.93
CA ALA A 257 5.49 -21.51 12.28
C ALA A 257 5.24 -22.83 13.02
N LYS A 258 5.32 -22.83 14.37
CA LYS A 258 5.09 -24.04 15.19
C LYS A 258 3.66 -24.57 15.11
N ILE A 259 2.67 -23.68 15.01
CA ILE A 259 1.26 -24.08 14.86
C ILE A 259 0.86 -24.32 13.40
N GLY A 260 1.78 -24.14 12.45
CA GLY A 260 1.53 -24.35 11.01
C GLY A 260 0.72 -23.24 10.32
N ARG A 261 0.49 -22.09 10.96
CA ARG A 261 -0.26 -20.97 10.35
C ARG A 261 0.53 -20.31 9.22
N ILE A 262 1.82 -20.05 9.46
CA ILE A 262 2.75 -19.50 8.47
C ILE A 262 4.04 -20.32 8.56
N THR A 263 4.20 -21.29 7.66
CA THR A 263 5.32 -22.25 7.70
C THR A 263 6.64 -21.65 7.24
N SER A 264 6.60 -20.66 6.34
CA SER A 264 7.80 -20.02 5.79
C SER A 264 7.60 -18.54 5.54
N ILE A 265 8.71 -17.80 5.54
CA ILE A 265 8.76 -16.36 5.29
C ILE A 265 9.80 -16.06 4.21
N TYR A 266 9.52 -15.04 3.40
CA TYR A 266 10.40 -14.59 2.33
C TYR A 266 11.00 -13.23 2.66
N SER A 267 12.25 -13.04 2.25
CA SER A 267 12.87 -11.71 2.27
C SER A 267 12.41 -10.87 1.08
N PRO A 268 12.56 -9.53 1.16
CA PRO A 268 12.60 -8.69 -0.02
C PRO A 268 13.61 -9.20 -1.06
N PRO A 269 13.40 -8.91 -2.35
CA PRO A 269 14.33 -9.27 -3.39
C PRO A 269 15.62 -8.45 -3.30
N PHE A 270 16.72 -9.07 -3.70
CA PHE A 270 18.03 -8.44 -3.87
C PHE A 270 18.72 -8.97 -5.12
N TYR A 271 19.76 -8.28 -5.57
CA TYR A 271 20.34 -8.47 -6.89
C TYR A 271 21.87 -8.59 -6.82
N THR A 272 22.44 -9.36 -7.74
CA THR A 272 23.91 -9.43 -7.89
C THR A 272 24.51 -8.13 -8.41
N GLY A 273 23.71 -7.37 -9.19
CA GLY A 273 24.07 -6.11 -9.80
C GLY A 273 22.81 -5.35 -10.19
N ARG A 274 22.95 -4.13 -10.73
CA ARG A 274 21.80 -3.34 -11.19
C ARG A 274 20.98 -4.06 -12.27
N ASN A 275 21.66 -4.74 -13.18
CA ASN A 275 21.08 -5.56 -14.24
C ASN A 275 21.37 -7.05 -14.00
N GLY A 276 21.46 -7.46 -12.73
CA GLY A 276 21.91 -8.79 -12.32
C GLY A 276 20.76 -9.77 -12.06
N TYR A 277 21.11 -10.96 -11.54
CA TYR A 277 20.14 -11.97 -11.12
C TYR A 277 19.28 -11.42 -9.99
N LYS A 278 17.96 -11.63 -10.06
CA LYS A 278 17.01 -11.33 -8.98
C LYS A 278 16.89 -12.53 -8.04
N MET A 279 17.02 -12.29 -6.75
CA MET A 279 17.11 -13.36 -5.74
C MET A 279 16.35 -12.98 -4.47
N CYS A 280 15.98 -13.96 -3.66
CA CYS A 280 15.51 -13.73 -2.29
C CYS A 280 15.89 -14.89 -1.38
N ILE A 281 15.65 -14.72 -0.08
CA ILE A 281 15.85 -15.75 0.95
C ILE A 281 14.48 -16.26 1.38
N ARG A 282 14.36 -17.57 1.58
CA ARG A 282 13.21 -18.21 2.22
C ARG A 282 13.65 -18.88 3.51
N ALA A 283 12.98 -18.59 4.62
CA ALA A 283 13.31 -19.18 5.92
C ALA A 283 12.10 -19.89 6.54
N TYR A 284 12.36 -21.02 7.18
CA TYR A 284 11.38 -21.82 7.93
C TYR A 284 11.80 -21.84 9.39
N LEU A 285 11.07 -21.09 10.22
CA LEU A 285 11.41 -20.91 11.64
C LEU A 285 11.12 -22.15 12.49
N ASN A 286 10.43 -23.15 11.93
CA ASN A 286 10.19 -24.46 12.54
C ASN A 286 10.68 -25.61 11.63
N GLY A 287 11.61 -25.31 10.72
CA GLY A 287 12.24 -26.30 9.85
C GLY A 287 11.42 -26.71 8.63
N ASP A 288 12.10 -27.35 7.68
CA ASP A 288 11.55 -27.94 6.45
C ASP A 288 12.33 -29.22 6.12
N GLY A 289 11.67 -30.22 5.54
CA GLY A 289 12.30 -31.48 5.15
C GLY A 289 12.96 -32.20 6.33
N THR A 290 14.24 -32.55 6.20
CA THR A 290 14.98 -33.26 7.27
C THR A 290 15.18 -32.42 8.53
N GLY A 291 15.07 -31.09 8.42
CA GLY A 291 15.17 -30.16 9.55
C GLY A 291 13.84 -29.84 10.23
N GLU A 292 12.72 -30.38 9.76
CA GLU A 292 11.38 -30.07 10.29
C GLU A 292 11.29 -30.33 11.80
N GLY A 293 10.76 -29.35 12.54
CA GLY A 293 10.59 -29.37 13.99
C GLY A 293 11.88 -29.37 14.81
N THR A 294 13.07 -29.38 14.19
CA THR A 294 14.35 -29.54 14.89
C THR A 294 15.36 -28.43 14.57
N HIS A 295 15.32 -27.89 13.36
CA HIS A 295 16.24 -26.88 12.88
C HIS A 295 15.50 -25.64 12.32
N LEU A 296 16.17 -24.50 12.36
CA LEU A 296 15.90 -23.38 11.48
C LEU A 296 16.42 -23.77 10.08
N SER A 297 15.56 -23.72 9.07
CA SER A 297 15.97 -23.96 7.68
C SER A 297 16.03 -22.64 6.92
N ILE A 298 17.11 -22.42 6.15
CA ILE A 298 17.30 -21.22 5.34
C ILE A 298 17.66 -21.65 3.92
N PHE A 299 16.93 -21.09 2.96
CA PHE A 299 17.07 -21.38 1.55
C PHE A 299 17.28 -20.11 0.73
N PHE A 300 18.02 -20.26 -0.34
CA PHE A 300 18.20 -19.27 -1.39
C PHE A 300 17.20 -19.55 -2.53
N VAL A 301 16.68 -18.48 -3.12
CA VAL A 301 15.69 -18.56 -4.19
C VAL A 301 16.12 -17.66 -5.34
N LEU A 302 16.20 -18.22 -6.55
CA LEU A 302 16.27 -17.44 -7.77
C LEU A 302 14.87 -17.02 -8.20
N MET A 303 14.72 -15.74 -8.50
CA MET A 303 13.47 -15.15 -8.96
C MET A 303 13.62 -14.74 -10.43
N ARG A 304 12.51 -14.69 -11.15
CA ARG A 304 12.49 -14.15 -12.52
C ARG A 304 12.88 -12.67 -12.51
N GLY A 305 13.97 -12.35 -13.19
CA GLY A 305 14.48 -11.00 -13.39
C GLY A 305 14.13 -10.47 -14.77
N GLU A 306 14.14 -9.15 -14.91
CA GLU A 306 13.93 -8.46 -16.20
C GLU A 306 15.09 -8.73 -17.18
N TYR A 307 16.31 -8.84 -16.65
CA TYR A 307 17.54 -9.04 -17.41
C TYR A 307 17.95 -10.51 -17.58
N ASP A 308 17.12 -11.47 -17.15
CA ASP A 308 17.39 -12.91 -17.30
C ASP A 308 17.78 -13.34 -18.73
N PRO A 309 17.25 -12.75 -19.84
CA PRO A 309 17.71 -13.08 -21.19
C PRO A 309 19.17 -12.74 -21.49
N LEU A 310 19.77 -11.79 -20.75
CA LEU A 310 21.13 -11.29 -20.98
C LEU A 310 22.16 -11.94 -20.05
N LEU A 311 21.69 -12.66 -19.02
CA LEU A 311 22.54 -13.30 -18.03
C LEU A 311 22.92 -14.71 -18.45
N GLN A 312 24.06 -15.20 -17.94
CA GLN A 312 24.49 -16.57 -18.17
C GLN A 312 23.64 -17.55 -17.36
N TRP A 313 23.36 -18.72 -17.93
CA TRP A 313 22.61 -19.78 -17.26
C TRP A 313 23.23 -21.15 -17.54
N PRO A 314 23.16 -22.09 -16.60
CA PRO A 314 22.53 -21.99 -15.27
C PRO A 314 23.32 -21.11 -14.27
N PHE A 315 22.65 -20.65 -13.21
CA PHE A 315 23.28 -19.88 -12.14
C PHE A 315 24.31 -20.73 -11.40
N GLU A 316 25.58 -20.33 -11.41
CA GLU A 316 26.69 -21.11 -10.85
C GLU A 316 27.52 -20.37 -9.79
N HIS A 317 27.09 -19.17 -9.41
CA HIS A 317 27.82 -18.31 -8.46
C HIS A 317 27.66 -18.81 -7.02
N LYS A 318 28.79 -18.83 -6.29
CA LYS A 318 28.84 -19.29 -4.90
C LYS A 318 27.93 -18.44 -4.01
N VAL A 319 27.14 -19.09 -3.15
CA VAL A 319 26.20 -18.42 -2.23
C VAL A 319 26.58 -18.74 -0.80
N SER A 320 26.62 -17.72 0.05
CA SER A 320 26.82 -17.83 1.50
C SER A 320 25.59 -17.30 2.22
N LEU A 321 24.95 -18.15 3.02
CA LEU A 321 23.85 -17.82 3.91
C LEU A 321 24.39 -17.72 5.35
N ILE A 322 24.03 -16.66 6.05
CA ILE A 322 24.63 -16.29 7.32
C ILE A 322 23.52 -15.91 8.31
N LEU A 323 23.47 -16.58 9.46
CA LEU A 323 22.72 -16.09 10.61
C LEU A 323 23.65 -15.21 11.44
N VAL A 324 23.28 -13.94 11.57
CA VAL A 324 24.12 -12.92 12.18
C VAL A 324 23.98 -12.96 13.70
N ASP A 325 25.07 -13.31 14.36
CA ASP A 325 25.27 -12.98 15.77
C ASP A 325 25.44 -11.46 15.95
N GLN A 326 24.49 -10.84 16.65
CA GLN A 326 24.40 -9.40 16.85
C GLN A 326 25.48 -8.87 17.81
N ASP A 327 26.05 -9.75 18.65
CA ASP A 327 27.23 -9.47 19.47
C ASP A 327 28.54 -9.52 18.66
N GLN A 328 28.49 -9.88 17.37
CA GLN A 328 29.64 -9.99 16.46
C GLN A 328 30.71 -11.01 16.90
N LYS A 329 30.35 -12.00 17.73
CA LYS A 329 31.31 -13.01 18.23
C LYS A 329 31.41 -14.20 17.28
N LYS A 330 30.26 -14.78 16.89
CA LYS A 330 30.22 -15.99 16.07
C LYS A 330 28.98 -16.04 15.17
N HIS A 331 29.10 -15.55 13.95
CA HIS A 331 28.08 -15.79 12.93
C HIS A 331 28.01 -17.28 12.56
N LEU A 332 26.82 -17.80 12.28
CA LEU A 332 26.66 -19.13 11.70
C LEU A 332 26.62 -18.97 10.18
N VAL A 333 27.51 -19.65 9.47
CA VAL A 333 27.70 -19.47 8.02
C VAL A 333 27.60 -20.82 7.34
N GLN A 334 26.75 -20.89 6.32
CA GLN A 334 26.66 -22.04 5.43
C GLN A 334 26.85 -21.57 3.99
N THR A 335 27.79 -22.19 3.29
CA THR A 335 28.19 -21.78 1.95
C THR A 335 28.06 -22.96 1.01
N PHE A 336 27.47 -22.73 -0.17
CA PHE A 336 27.34 -23.77 -1.18
C PHE A 336 27.64 -23.22 -2.57
N LYS A 337 28.07 -24.12 -3.46
CA LYS A 337 28.13 -23.87 -4.90
C LYS A 337 26.86 -24.45 -5.54
N PRO A 338 26.12 -23.67 -6.33
CA PRO A 338 24.93 -24.17 -7.03
C PRO A 338 25.21 -25.45 -7.84
N ASN A 339 24.28 -26.40 -7.79
CA ASN A 339 24.31 -27.57 -8.67
C ASN A 339 23.65 -27.21 -10.01
N ILE A 340 24.46 -27.07 -11.06
CA ILE A 340 24.01 -26.70 -12.42
C ILE A 340 23.00 -27.66 -13.05
N GLN A 341 22.84 -28.88 -12.52
CA GLN A 341 21.83 -29.84 -12.97
C GLN A 341 20.48 -29.67 -12.25
N SER A 342 20.45 -28.95 -11.12
CA SER A 342 19.22 -28.71 -10.37
C SER A 342 18.32 -27.71 -11.09
N SER A 343 17.01 -27.97 -11.05
CA SER A 343 15.98 -27.04 -11.54
C SER A 343 16.00 -25.70 -10.79
N SER A 344 16.45 -25.68 -9.53
CA SER A 344 16.55 -24.46 -8.71
C SER A 344 17.43 -23.37 -9.33
N PHE A 345 18.44 -23.76 -10.11
CA PHE A 345 19.46 -22.86 -10.66
C PHE A 345 19.37 -22.69 -12.17
N GLN A 346 18.35 -23.26 -12.81
CA GLN A 346 18.06 -22.98 -14.22
C GLN A 346 17.45 -21.59 -14.37
N ARG A 347 17.44 -21.08 -15.61
CA ARG A 347 16.73 -19.85 -15.93
C ARG A 347 15.26 -19.93 -15.49
N PRO A 348 14.77 -18.98 -14.67
CA PRO A 348 13.40 -18.99 -14.18
C PRO A 348 12.36 -18.98 -15.30
N LYS A 349 11.39 -19.89 -15.19
CA LYS A 349 10.19 -19.95 -16.07
C LYS A 349 8.94 -19.39 -15.38
N SER A 350 8.93 -19.40 -14.05
CA SER A 350 7.93 -18.82 -13.15
C SER A 350 8.56 -17.71 -12.31
N ASP A 351 7.76 -16.99 -11.52
CA ASP A 351 8.24 -15.87 -10.68
C ASP A 351 9.37 -16.27 -9.73
N MET A 352 9.34 -17.51 -9.24
CA MET A 352 10.38 -18.10 -8.39
C MET A 352 10.68 -19.53 -8.83
N ASN A 353 11.96 -19.92 -8.74
CA ASN A 353 12.38 -21.31 -8.83
C ASN A 353 12.17 -22.04 -7.50
N VAL A 354 12.34 -23.36 -7.52
CA VAL A 354 12.37 -24.18 -6.30
C VAL A 354 13.53 -23.71 -5.41
N ALA A 355 13.23 -23.41 -4.15
CA ALA A 355 14.21 -22.96 -3.17
C ALA A 355 15.31 -24.02 -2.95
N SER A 356 16.56 -23.59 -2.81
CA SER A 356 17.70 -24.48 -2.58
C SER A 356 18.60 -23.91 -1.49
N GLY A 357 19.08 -24.74 -0.58
CA GLY A 357 19.80 -24.30 0.59
C GLY A 357 19.89 -25.40 1.64
N CYS A 358 19.68 -25.04 2.91
CA CYS A 358 20.11 -25.86 4.02
C CYS A 358 18.94 -26.15 4.97
N PRO A 359 18.30 -27.34 4.84
CA PRO A 359 17.26 -27.80 5.76
C PRO A 359 17.71 -27.77 7.23
N GLU A 360 18.95 -28.16 7.51
CA GLU A 360 19.52 -28.21 8.85
C GLU A 360 20.51 -27.06 9.10
N PHE A 361 20.13 -25.82 8.78
CA PHE A 361 21.04 -24.66 8.88
C PHE A 361 21.52 -24.41 10.31
N ALA A 362 20.61 -24.40 11.29
CA ALA A 362 20.95 -24.26 12.71
C ALA A 362 19.91 -24.95 13.60
N LYS A 363 20.30 -25.52 14.74
CA LYS A 363 19.34 -26.08 15.71
C LYS A 363 18.37 -24.99 16.19
N LEU A 364 17.10 -25.34 16.41
CA LEU A 364 16.09 -24.36 16.84
C LEU A 364 16.44 -23.62 18.14
N SER A 365 17.26 -24.21 19.01
CA SER A 365 17.76 -23.56 20.22
C SER A 365 18.52 -22.26 19.96
N VAL A 366 18.97 -22.01 18.72
CA VAL A 366 19.56 -20.73 18.32
C VAL A 366 18.57 -19.58 18.41
N LEU A 367 17.27 -19.85 18.25
CA LEU A 367 16.22 -18.82 18.29
C LEU A 367 15.93 -18.34 19.72
N ASP A 368 16.31 -19.12 20.73
CA ASP A 368 16.22 -18.75 22.14
C ASP A 368 17.49 -18.03 22.63
N ASN A 369 18.55 -17.98 21.79
CA ASN A 369 19.81 -17.33 22.14
C ASN A 369 19.72 -15.80 21.89
N PRO A 370 19.93 -14.97 22.93
CA PRO A 370 19.79 -13.52 22.84
C PRO A 370 20.81 -12.84 21.94
N SER A 371 21.90 -13.53 21.56
CA SER A 371 22.90 -12.98 20.65
C SER A 371 22.43 -13.06 19.18
N TYR A 372 21.58 -14.02 18.83
CA TYR A 372 20.99 -14.15 17.49
C TYR A 372 19.61 -13.50 17.39
N VAL A 373 18.79 -13.60 18.44
CA VAL A 373 17.48 -12.95 18.54
C VAL A 373 17.50 -11.93 19.67
N LYS A 374 17.64 -10.65 19.32
CA LYS A 374 17.72 -9.52 20.24
C LYS A 374 16.62 -8.52 19.94
N ASP A 375 15.98 -7.99 20.98
CA ASP A 375 14.86 -7.03 20.87
C ASP A 375 13.75 -7.52 19.92
N ASP A 376 13.46 -8.83 19.95
CA ASP A 376 12.48 -9.51 19.09
C ASP A 376 12.81 -9.45 17.58
N VAL A 377 14.09 -9.30 17.24
CA VAL A 377 14.59 -9.18 15.86
C VAL A 377 15.74 -10.17 15.63
N MET A 378 15.72 -10.80 14.45
CA MET A 378 16.78 -11.64 13.92
C MET A 378 17.33 -11.06 12.61
N TYR A 379 18.60 -11.31 12.30
CA TYR A 379 19.22 -10.87 11.05
C TYR A 379 19.80 -12.06 10.27
N ILE A 380 19.41 -12.17 9.00
CA ILE A 380 19.95 -13.17 8.06
C ILE A 380 20.64 -12.42 6.94
N LYS A 381 21.88 -12.78 6.62
CA LYS A 381 22.64 -12.19 5.52
C LYS A 381 22.86 -13.22 4.41
N ALA A 382 22.66 -12.80 3.18
CA ALA A 382 23.08 -13.55 2.00
C ALA A 382 24.21 -12.80 1.29
N VAL A 383 25.19 -13.55 0.80
CA VAL A 383 26.29 -13.03 -0.04
C VAL A 383 26.47 -13.96 -1.23
N VAL A 384 26.36 -13.42 -2.42
CA VAL A 384 26.64 -14.09 -3.69
C VAL A 384 27.97 -13.57 -4.22
N ASP A 385 28.82 -14.49 -4.67
CA ASP A 385 30.08 -14.13 -5.30
C ASP A 385 29.82 -13.51 -6.69
N THR A 386 30.05 -12.21 -6.81
CA THR A 386 29.82 -11.45 -8.04
C THR A 386 31.09 -11.27 -8.88
N SER A 387 32.23 -11.81 -8.45
CA SER A 387 33.54 -11.57 -9.09
C SER A 387 33.60 -12.02 -10.55
N THR A 388 32.82 -13.04 -10.92
CA THR A 388 32.77 -13.60 -12.27
C THR A 388 31.52 -13.21 -13.05
N ILE A 389 30.64 -12.37 -12.48
CA ILE A 389 29.40 -11.97 -13.14
C ILE A 389 29.69 -10.84 -14.12
N LEU A 390 29.57 -11.13 -15.40
CA LEU A 390 29.56 -10.13 -16.45
C LEU A 390 28.18 -9.48 -16.48
N HIS A 391 28.09 -8.24 -15.99
CA HIS A 391 26.91 -7.42 -16.16
C HIS A 391 26.92 -6.83 -17.58
N PRO A 392 25.85 -7.00 -18.37
CA PRO A 392 25.71 -6.37 -19.67
C PRO A 392 25.57 -4.85 -19.57
#